data_AF-A0A438GHI2-F1
#
_entry.id   AF-A0A438GHI2-F1
#
_cell.length_a   1.000
_cell.length_b   1.000
_cell.length_c   1.000
_cell.angle_alpha   90.00
_cell.angle_beta   90.00
_cell.angle_gamma   90.00
#
_symmetry.space_group_name_H-M   'P 1'
#
loop_
_entity.id
_entity.type
_entity.pdbx_description
1 polymer ?
#
loop_
_entity_poly.entity_id
_entity_poly.type
_entity_poly.pdbx_seq_one_letter_code
_entity_poly.pdbx_strand_id
1 'polypeptide(L)' 'MACKEVTKRDYASPDEWKSWTWISQGDLLQNGAFFVQSGDPKKKHPFTRYDMIKAKPGTFVNRLTRFSGSLGCKVNQPC' A
#
# COMPACT_ATOMS: atom_id res chain seq x y z
N MET A 1 6.85 -23.48 -6.67
CA MET A 1 6.71 -22.73 -5.39
C MET A 1 6.09 -21.39 -5.72
N ALA A 2 5.05 -20.97 -4.99
CA ALA A 2 4.34 -19.72 -5.29
C ALA A 2 4.81 -18.61 -4.35
N CYS A 3 5.09 -17.41 -4.88
CA CYS A 3 5.35 -16.21 -4.08
C CYS A 3 4.03 -15.77 -3.42
N LYS A 4 3.90 -15.98 -2.11
CA LYS A 4 2.70 -15.65 -1.34
C LYS A 4 2.92 -14.51 -0.34
N GLU A 5 4.17 -14.25 0.03
CA GLU A 5 4.48 -13.10 0.88
C GLU A 5 4.54 -11.83 0.03
N VAL A 6 3.73 -10.83 0.40
CA VAL A 6 3.69 -9.51 -0.27
C VAL A 6 4.97 -8.72 0.00
N THR A 7 5.55 -8.92 1.18
CA THR A 7 6.73 -8.21 1.65
C THR A 7 8.02 -8.93 1.27
N LYS A 8 9.05 -8.16 0.92
CA LYS A 8 10.43 -8.64 0.78
C LYS A 8 11.35 -7.68 1.52
N ARG A 9 12.12 -8.17 2.49
CA ARG A 9 13.22 -7.42 3.11
C ARG A 9 14.52 -7.83 2.44
N ASP A 10 15.01 -6.99 1.54
CA ASP A 10 16.22 -7.30 0.79
C ASP A 10 17.45 -6.95 1.62
N TYR A 11 18.41 -7.87 1.69
CA TYR A 11 19.72 -7.66 2.34
C TYR A 11 19.67 -7.17 3.80
N ALA A 12 18.60 -7.45 4.54
CA ALA A 12 18.44 -7.03 5.93
C ALA A 12 18.23 -8.24 6.85
N SER A 13 18.94 -8.25 7.97
CA SER A 13 18.77 -9.27 8.99
C SER A 13 17.45 -9.07 9.76
N PRO A 14 16.88 -10.12 10.38
CA PRO A 14 15.70 -9.98 11.23
C PRO A 14 15.82 -8.92 12.31
N ASP A 15 17.00 -8.75 12.91
CA ASP A 15 17.21 -7.78 13.98
C ASP A 15 17.16 -6.33 13.47
N GLU A 16 17.56 -6.12 12.22
CA GLU A 16 17.46 -4.84 11.55
C GLU A 16 16.01 -4.52 11.17
N TRP A 17 15.38 -5.39 10.34
CA TRP A 17 14.10 -5.04 9.74
C TRP A 17 12.92 -5.11 10.71
N LYS A 18 13.03 -5.85 11.81
CA LYS A 18 11.96 -5.89 12.83
C LYS A 18 11.66 -4.51 13.44
N SER A 19 12.64 -3.60 13.43
CA SER A 19 12.47 -2.22 13.89
C SER A 19 11.73 -1.34 12.86
N TRP A 20 11.69 -1.74 11.59
CA TRP A 20 11.03 -0.97 10.53
C TRP A 20 9.52 -1.07 10.66
N THR A 21 8.84 0.06 10.61
CA THR A 21 7.38 0.12 10.72
C THR A 21 6.74 -0.22 9.37
N TRP A 22 6.43 -1.49 9.15
CA TRP A 22 5.76 -2.01 7.95
C TRP A 22 4.44 -2.65 8.40
N ILE A 23 3.33 -2.01 8.08
CA ILE A 23 1.99 -2.35 8.59
C ILE A 23 1.05 -2.60 7.41
N SER A 24 0.16 -3.58 7.54
CA SER A 24 -0.94 -3.87 6.62
C SER A 24 -2.26 -3.57 7.33
N GLN A 25 -3.07 -2.66 6.77
CA GLN A 25 -4.33 -2.23 7.38
C GLN A 25 -5.43 -2.13 6.32
N GLY A 26 -6.49 -2.91 6.50
CA GLY A 26 -7.63 -2.90 5.58
C GLY A 26 -7.35 -3.52 4.21
N ASP A 27 -6.22 -4.22 4.04
CA ASP A 27 -5.85 -4.90 2.80
C ASP A 27 -6.74 -6.11 2.52
N LEU A 28 -7.00 -6.35 1.23
CA LEU A 28 -7.62 -7.59 0.75
C LEU A 28 -6.53 -8.46 0.13
N LEU A 29 -6.15 -9.53 0.81
CA LEU A 29 -5.16 -10.49 0.33
C LEU A 29 -5.86 -11.75 -0.17
N GLN A 30 -5.66 -12.11 -1.44
CA GLN A 30 -6.32 -13.24 -2.09
C GLN A 30 -5.31 -14.31 -2.52
N ASN A 31 -5.80 -15.50 -2.86
CA ASN A 31 -4.97 -16.62 -3.32
C ASN A 31 -3.84 -17.00 -2.35
N GLY A 32 -4.09 -16.88 -1.03
CA GLY A 32 -3.12 -17.19 0.01
C GLY A 32 -2.00 -16.16 0.18
N ALA A 33 -2.14 -14.96 -0.39
CA ALA A 33 -1.22 -13.87 -0.13
C ALA A 33 -1.25 -13.47 1.36
N PHE A 34 -0.10 -13.12 1.93
CA PHE A 34 0.01 -12.65 3.31
C PHE A 34 1.06 -11.54 3.43
N PHE A 35 0.93 -10.74 4.49
CA PHE A 35 1.86 -9.65 4.82
C PHE A 35 2.48 -9.92 6.18
N VAL A 36 3.80 -9.89 6.27
CA VAL A 36 4.51 -9.99 7.56
C VAL A 36 4.72 -8.56 8.07
N GLN A 37 4.22 -8.23 9.26
CA GLN A 37 4.31 -6.89 9.83
C GLN A 37 5.52 -6.72 10.76
N SER A 38 5.94 -5.47 10.98
CA SER A 38 7.03 -5.11 11.91
C SER A 38 6.92 -3.68 12.43
N GLY A 39 7.71 -3.36 13.46
CA GLY A 39 7.80 -2.02 14.05
C GLY A 39 6.57 -1.61 14.87
N ASP A 40 6.38 -0.30 15.01
CA ASP A 40 5.32 0.28 15.86
C ASP A 40 4.05 0.61 15.04
N PRO A 41 2.94 -0.12 15.21
CA PRO A 41 1.70 0.15 14.49
C PRO A 41 1.03 1.48 14.86
N LYS A 42 1.48 2.16 15.93
CA LYS A 42 0.95 3.44 16.41
C LYS A 42 1.88 4.61 16.13
N LYS A 43 2.94 4.40 15.34
CA LYS A 43 3.90 5.45 15.01
C LYS A 43 3.16 6.67 14.44
N LYS A 44 3.32 7.81 15.11
CA LYS A 44 2.70 9.07 14.65
C LYS A 44 3.40 9.56 13.41
N HIS A 45 2.62 9.88 12.39
CA HIS A 45 3.13 10.56 11.20
C HIS A 45 2.96 12.08 11.33
N PRO A 46 3.88 12.88 10.78
CA PRO A 46 3.83 14.34 10.84
C PRO A 46 2.83 14.92 9.82
N PHE A 47 1.64 14.34 9.69
CA PHE A 47 0.61 14.75 8.76
C PHE A 47 -0.57 15.39 9.50
N THR A 48 -1.07 16.48 8.96
CA THR A 48 -2.28 17.14 9.43
C THR A 48 -3.51 16.55 8.78
N ARG A 49 -4.70 16.92 9.27
CA ARG A 49 -5.97 16.55 8.64
C ARG A 49 -6.11 17.04 7.19
N TYR A 50 -5.37 18.07 6.80
CA TYR A 50 -5.43 18.63 5.44
C TYR A 50 -4.54 17.88 4.45
N ASP A 51 -3.58 17.09 4.94
CA ASP A 51 -2.70 16.24 4.14
C ASP A 51 -3.31 14.85 3.86
N MET A 52 -4.44 14.54 4.51
CA MET A 52 -4.97 13.19 4.59
C MET A 52 -6.37 13.08 3.97
N ILE A 53 -6.62 11.94 3.31
CA ILE A 53 -7.94 11.52 2.86
C ILE A 53 -8.36 10.24 3.60
N LYS A 54 -9.67 10.01 3.70
CA LYS A 54 -10.17 8.77 4.32
C LYS A 54 -9.92 7.57 3.41
N ALA A 55 -9.13 6.62 3.89
CA ALA A 55 -8.88 5.36 3.19
C ALA A 55 -10.16 4.53 3.02
N LYS A 56 -10.23 3.78 1.91
CA LYS A 56 -11.24 2.75 1.64
C LYS A 56 -10.61 1.37 1.84
N PRO A 57 -11.40 0.33 2.19
CA PRO A 57 -10.88 -1.02 2.32
C PRO A 57 -10.38 -1.56 0.97
N GLY A 58 -9.48 -2.55 1.00
CA GLY A 58 -8.87 -3.17 -0.18
C GLY A 58 -9.88 -3.77 -1.16
N THR A 59 -11.07 -4.15 -0.68
CA THR A 59 -12.20 -4.60 -1.53
C THR A 59 -12.65 -3.54 -2.56
N PHE A 60 -12.33 -2.27 -2.35
CA PHE A 60 -12.68 -1.17 -3.26
C PHE A 60 -11.63 -0.90 -4.35
N VAL A 61 -10.48 -1.57 -4.33
CA VAL A 61 -9.34 -1.27 -5.21
C VAL A 61 -9.74 -1.21 -6.67
N ASN A 62 -10.51 -2.21 -7.15
CA ASN A 62 -10.98 -2.28 -8.55
C ASN A 62 -11.76 -1.03 -8.98
N ARG A 63 -12.55 -0.43 -8.07
CA ARG A 63 -13.31 0.77 -8.37
C ARG A 63 -12.44 2.02 -8.30
N LEU A 64 -11.48 2.07 -7.37
CA LEU A 64 -10.59 3.21 -7.19
C LEU A 64 -9.59 3.35 -8.34
N THR A 65 -9.06 2.24 -8.86
CA THR A 65 -8.04 2.24 -9.91
C THR A 65 -8.59 2.09 -11.32
N ARG A 66 -9.91 2.01 -11.51
CA ARG A 66 -10.54 1.76 -12.83
C ARG A 66 -10.16 2.76 -13.94
N PHE A 67 -9.73 3.96 -13.56
CA PHE A 67 -9.29 5.02 -14.50
C PHE A 67 -7.82 5.41 -14.27
N SER A 68 -7.01 4.54 -13.65
CA SER A 68 -5.58 4.79 -13.49
C SER A 68 -4.87 4.75 -14.84
N GLY A 69 -3.90 5.64 -15.04
CA GLY A 69 -3.14 5.75 -16.28
C GLY A 69 -3.19 7.17 -16.83
N SER A 70 -2.58 7.37 -18.00
CA SER A 70 -2.67 8.65 -18.71
C SER A 70 -4.09 8.91 -19.19
N LEU A 71 -4.53 10.16 -19.09
CA LEU A 71 -5.73 10.59 -19.79
C LEU A 71 -5.50 10.50 -21.31
N GLY A 72 -6.55 10.16 -22.05
CA GLY A 72 -6.54 10.11 -23.52
C GLY A 72 -6.57 11.49 -24.17
N CYS A 73 -5.67 12.38 -23.73
CA CYS A 73 -5.55 13.76 -24.16
C CYS A 73 -5.31 13.88 -25.68
N LYS A 74 -5.92 14.90 -26.30
CA LYS A 74 -5.67 15.25 -27.70
C LYS A 74 -5.15 16.68 -27.79
N VAL A 75 -4.27 16.92 -28.76
CA VAL A 75 -3.73 18.25 -29.03
C VAL A 75 -4.89 19.23 -29.26
N ASN A 76 -4.83 20.40 -28.62
CA ASN A 76 -5.86 21.45 -28.64
C ASN A 76 -7.23 21.06 -28.02
N GLN A 77 -7.29 20.04 -27.16
CA GLN A 77 -8.49 19.70 -26.40
C GLN A 77 -8.19 19.62 -24.89
N PRO A 78 -9.13 20.03 -24.02
CA PRO A 78 -9.01 19.79 -22.59
C PRO A 78 -8.85 18.30 -22.29
N CYS A 79 -7.99 18.04 -21.32
CA CYS A 79 -8.02 16.84 -20.49
C CYS A 79 -8.71 17.23 -19.18
#